data_AF-A0A7L4PU30-F1
#
_entry.id   AF-A0A7L4PU30-F1
#
_cell.length_a   1.000
_cell.length_b   1.000
_cell.length_c   1.000
_cell.angle_alpha   90.00
_cell.angle_beta   90.00
_cell.angle_gamma   90.00
#
_symmetry.space_group_name_H-M   'P 1'
#
loop_
_entity.id
_entity.type
_entity.pdbx_description
1 polymer ?
#
loop_
_entity_poly.entity_id
_entity_poly.type
_entity_poly.pdbx_seq_one_letter_code
_entity_poly.pdbx_strand_id
1 'polypeptide(L)'
;MERLDDEAQWIVLMGFIVSIGIFFLAIIISQSTIVGQTTSEAVLEFPKTEIQDVRSEVIGLAKAWEVTANAGELAKRAAVLEDLRVLAMARKNAVLTVSVDPVTLADDPFNESRITIHFNNGVTEYDEFHKEYIEK
;
A
#
# COMPACT_ATOMS: atom_id res chain seq x y z
N MET A 1 -17.47 -67.32 -22.83
CA MET A 1 -17.74 -66.15 -21.97
C MET A 1 -16.55 -66.03 -21.05
N GLU A 2 -15.68 -65.04 -21.27
CA GLU A 2 -14.50 -64.81 -20.45
C GLU A 2 -14.91 -64.60 -18.99
N ARG A 3 -14.28 -65.36 -18.09
CA ARG A 3 -14.32 -65.08 -16.65
C ARG A 3 -13.52 -63.80 -16.45
N LEU A 4 -14.21 -62.71 -16.15
CA LEU A 4 -13.57 -61.52 -15.60
C LEU A 4 -12.83 -61.96 -14.33
N ASP A 5 -11.53 -61.70 -14.30
CA ASP A 5 -10.67 -62.05 -13.17
C ASP A 5 -10.79 -60.91 -12.15
N ASP A 6 -11.67 -61.09 -11.16
CA ASP A 6 -12.00 -60.08 -10.15
C ASP A 6 -10.74 -59.55 -9.41
N GLU A 7 -9.71 -60.38 -9.30
CA GLU A 7 -8.41 -60.04 -8.71
C GLU A 7 -7.65 -58.98 -9.54
N ALA A 8 -7.68 -59.12 -10.88
CA ALA A 8 -7.06 -58.16 -11.79
C ALA A 8 -7.85 -56.85 -11.85
N GLN A 9 -9.17 -56.89 -11.68
CA GLN A 9 -9.98 -55.67 -11.61
C GLN A 9 -9.68 -54.84 -10.36
N TRP A 10 -9.49 -55.50 -9.22
CA TRP A 10 -9.15 -54.84 -7.95
C TRP A 10 -7.82 -54.08 -8.03
N ILE A 11 -6.79 -54.69 -8.65
CA ILE A 11 -5.47 -54.05 -8.76
C ILE A 11 -5.52 -52.81 -9.65
N VAL A 12 -6.30 -52.85 -10.73
CA VAL A 12 -6.51 -51.72 -11.63
C VAL A 12 -7.29 -50.60 -10.92
N LEU A 13 -8.29 -50.95 -10.12
CA LEU A 13 -9.08 -49.98 -9.35
C LEU A 13 -8.20 -49.25 -8.32
N MET A 14 -7.38 -49.99 -7.57
CA MET A 14 -6.47 -49.39 -6.59
C MET A 14 -5.41 -48.50 -7.26
N GLY A 15 -4.85 -48.94 -8.39
CA GLY A 15 -3.90 -48.14 -9.17
C GLY A 15 -4.52 -46.84 -9.68
N PHE A 16 -5.78 -46.89 -10.13
CA PHE A 16 -6.52 -45.71 -10.58
C PHE A 16 -6.77 -44.71 -9.44
N ILE A 17 -7.20 -45.19 -8.27
CA ILE A 17 -7.43 -44.35 -7.09
C ILE A 17 -6.12 -43.66 -6.65
N VAL A 18 -5.02 -44.41 -6.59
CA VAL A 18 -3.70 -43.86 -6.22
C VAL A 18 -3.24 -42.81 -7.24
N SER A 19 -3.42 -43.08 -8.54
CA SER A 19 -3.04 -42.13 -9.60
C SER A 19 -3.82 -40.83 -9.52
N ILE A 20 -5.14 -40.90 -9.28
CA ILE A 20 -5.98 -39.71 -9.06
C ILE A 20 -5.53 -38.96 -7.82
N GLY A 21 -5.27 -39.66 -6.71
CA GLY A 21 -4.81 -39.04 -5.47
C GLY A 21 -3.50 -38.27 -5.64
N ILE A 22 -2.52 -38.87 -6.31
CA ILE A 22 -1.24 -38.21 -6.60
C ILE A 22 -1.42 -37.02 -7.55
N PHE A 23 -2.30 -37.15 -8.56
CA PHE A 23 -2.59 -36.07 -9.49
C PHE A 23 -3.19 -34.84 -8.79
N PHE A 24 -4.18 -35.05 -7.90
CA PHE A 24 -4.73 -33.98 -7.09
C PHE A 24 -3.70 -33.37 -6.13
N LEU A 25 -2.87 -34.19 -5.51
CA LEU A 25 -1.80 -33.72 -4.64
C LEU A 25 -0.82 -32.80 -5.41
N ALA A 26 -0.42 -33.19 -6.62
CA ALA A 26 0.45 -32.39 -7.47
C ALA A 26 -0.18 -31.04 -7.84
N ILE A 27 -1.49 -31.01 -8.14
CA ILE A 27 -2.21 -29.76 -8.41
C ILE A 27 -2.19 -28.85 -7.18
N ILE A 28 -2.51 -29.39 -5.99
CA ILE A 28 -2.56 -28.60 -4.76
C ILE A 28 -1.19 -28.00 -4.44
N ILE A 29 -0.11 -28.79 -4.57
CA ILE A 29 1.26 -28.31 -4.35
C ILE A 29 1.59 -27.19 -5.34
N SER A 30 1.30 -27.39 -6.63
CA SER A 30 1.59 -26.39 -7.67
C SER A 30 0.88 -25.07 -7.42
N GLN A 31 -0.36 -25.10 -6.92
CA GLN A 31 -1.12 -23.88 -6.61
C GLN A 31 -0.65 -23.22 -5.32
N SER A 32 -0.26 -24.02 -4.31
CA SER A 32 0.24 -23.50 -3.03
C SER A 32 1.52 -22.68 -3.19
N THR A 33 2.39 -23.05 -4.13
CA THR A 33 3.64 -22.31 -4.38
C THR A 33 3.35 -20.93 -4.97
N ILE A 34 2.41 -20.83 -5.91
CA ILE A 34 2.04 -19.57 -6.58
C ILE A 34 1.45 -18.58 -5.56
N VAL A 35 0.50 -19.04 -4.73
CA VAL A 35 -0.14 -18.18 -3.71
C VAL A 35 0.85 -17.72 -2.64
N GLY A 36 1.79 -18.58 -2.25
CA GLY A 36 2.86 -18.23 -1.31
C GLY A 36 3.81 -17.16 -1.87
N GLN A 37 4.14 -17.25 -3.16
CA GLN A 37 4.96 -16.26 -3.85
C GLN A 37 4.24 -14.91 -3.96
N THR A 38 3.00 -14.89 -4.48
CA THR A 38 2.26 -13.63 -4.69
C THR A 38 1.98 -12.89 -3.38
N THR A 39 1.78 -13.61 -2.27
CA THR A 39 1.59 -13.00 -0.94
C THR A 39 2.89 -12.39 -0.42
N SER A 40 4.03 -13.07 -0.65
CA SER A 40 5.35 -12.57 -0.21
C SER A 40 5.80 -11.37 -1.04
N GLU A 41 5.55 -11.39 -2.35
CA GLU A 41 5.79 -10.25 -3.25
C GLU A 41 4.93 -9.05 -2.84
N ALA A 42 3.64 -9.24 -2.57
CA ALA A 42 2.77 -8.14 -2.14
C ALA A 42 3.23 -7.46 -0.82
N VAL A 43 3.82 -8.22 0.11
CA VAL A 43 4.37 -7.65 1.36
C VAL A 43 5.65 -6.87 1.11
N LEU A 44 6.50 -7.35 0.20
CA LEU A 44 7.74 -6.66 -0.19
C LEU A 44 7.47 -5.41 -1.04
N GLU A 45 6.39 -5.43 -1.82
CA GLU A 45 6.03 -4.35 -2.73
C GLU A 45 5.37 -3.16 -2.02
N PHE A 46 4.82 -3.35 -0.82
CA PHE A 46 4.25 -2.26 -0.04
C PHE A 46 5.37 -1.35 0.55
N PRO A 47 5.51 -0.10 0.09
CA PRO A 47 6.67 0.74 0.38
C PRO A 47 6.52 1.46 1.75
N LYS A 48 6.36 0.69 2.82
CA LYS A 48 6.02 1.20 4.17
C LYS A 48 7.01 2.27 4.66
N THR A 49 8.30 2.03 4.49
CA THR A 49 9.35 2.96 4.91
C THR A 49 9.27 4.26 4.11
N GLU A 50 9.02 4.18 2.81
CA GLU A 50 8.95 5.37 1.97
C GLU A 50 7.77 6.27 2.33
N ILE A 51 6.61 5.66 2.62
CA ILE A 51 5.40 6.36 3.07
C ILE A 51 5.66 6.99 4.46
N GLN A 52 6.27 6.25 5.39
CA GLN A 52 6.60 6.77 6.72
C GLN A 52 7.58 7.94 6.68
N ASP A 53 8.60 7.88 5.82
CA ASP A 53 9.57 8.96 5.65
C ASP A 53 8.86 10.22 5.11
N VAL A 54 8.10 10.11 4.02
CA VAL A 54 7.35 11.23 3.43
C VAL A 54 6.40 11.84 4.45
N ARG A 55 5.66 11.00 5.17
CA ARG A 55 4.75 11.45 6.22
C ARG A 55 5.47 12.24 7.30
N SER A 56 6.62 11.76 7.77
CA SER A 56 7.39 12.44 8.81
C SER A 56 7.90 13.82 8.36
N GLU A 57 8.37 13.92 7.11
CA GLU A 57 8.85 15.16 6.51
C GLU A 57 7.69 16.15 6.29
N VAL A 58 6.57 15.71 5.75
CA VAL A 58 5.39 16.54 5.46
C VAL A 58 4.76 17.08 6.74
N ILE A 59 4.58 16.24 7.77
CA ILE A 59 4.04 16.70 9.07
C ILE A 59 5.02 17.66 9.74
N GLY A 60 6.33 17.41 9.67
CA GLY A 60 7.34 18.32 10.19
C GLY A 60 7.32 19.70 9.53
N LEU A 61 7.14 19.74 8.20
CA LEU A 61 7.03 20.98 7.44
C LEU A 61 5.71 21.71 7.69
N ALA A 62 4.59 21.00 7.77
CA ALA A 62 3.29 21.59 8.07
C ALA A 62 3.30 22.31 9.44
N LYS A 63 3.86 21.66 10.47
CA LYS A 63 4.08 22.27 11.79
C LYS A 63 4.91 23.55 11.73
N ALA A 64 6.00 23.54 10.97
CA ALA A 64 6.86 24.72 10.83
C ALA A 64 6.15 25.89 10.12
N TRP A 65 5.24 25.58 9.19
CA TRP A 65 4.48 26.57 8.44
C TRP A 65 3.32 27.16 9.24
N GLU A 66 2.72 26.43 10.16
CA GLU A 66 1.69 26.98 11.05
C GLU A 66 2.22 28.08 11.98
N VAL A 67 3.49 27.99 12.38
CA VAL A 67 4.14 28.98 13.27
C VAL A 67 4.40 30.33 12.58
N THR A 68 4.49 30.37 11.24
CA THR A 68 4.91 31.59 10.50
C THR A 68 3.90 31.95 9.41
N ALA A 69 2.82 32.64 9.80
CA ALA A 69 1.73 33.04 8.92
C ALA A 69 1.97 34.43 8.29
N ASN A 70 2.99 34.57 7.43
CA ASN A 70 3.19 35.78 6.63
C ASN A 70 2.91 35.52 5.13
N ALA A 71 2.33 36.51 4.44
CA ALA A 71 1.94 36.39 3.03
C ALA A 71 3.12 36.11 2.06
N GLY A 72 4.34 36.52 2.42
CA GLY A 72 5.56 36.21 1.65
C GLY A 72 6.04 34.75 1.77
N GLU A 73 5.45 33.98 2.69
CA GLU A 73 5.80 32.59 2.95
C GLU A 73 4.98 31.61 2.13
N LEU A 74 3.80 32.02 1.62
CA LEU A 74 2.95 31.14 0.82
C LEU A 74 3.64 30.67 -0.47
N ALA A 75 4.36 31.57 -1.14
CA ALA A 75 5.16 31.24 -2.32
C ALA A 75 6.31 30.28 -1.99
N LYS A 76 6.92 30.41 -0.80
CA LYS A 76 7.98 29.51 -0.33
C LYS A 76 7.42 28.13 0.02
N ARG A 77 6.23 28.05 0.62
CA ARG A 77 5.54 26.79 0.91
C ARG A 77 5.23 26.03 -0.38
N ALA A 78 4.67 26.73 -1.37
CA ALA A 78 4.39 26.14 -2.69
C ALA A 78 5.67 25.63 -3.37
N ALA A 79 6.79 26.37 -3.28
CA ALA A 79 8.08 25.93 -3.81
C ALA A 79 8.62 24.67 -3.10
N VAL A 80 8.53 24.60 -1.77
CA VAL A 80 8.98 23.43 -1.00
C VAL A 80 8.11 22.20 -1.28
N LEU A 81 6.79 22.36 -1.41
CA LEU A 81 5.89 21.28 -1.80
C LEU A 81 6.20 20.75 -3.20
N GLU A 82 6.52 21.64 -4.13
CA GLU A 82 6.93 21.25 -5.49
C GLU A 82 8.29 20.53 -5.48
N ASP A 83 9.26 21.02 -4.70
CA ASP A 83 10.56 20.36 -4.54
C ASP A 83 10.40 18.95 -3.95
N LEU A 84 9.52 18.77 -2.95
CA LEU A 84 9.19 17.46 -2.40
C LEU A 84 8.56 16.54 -3.43
N ARG A 85 7.63 17.06 -4.25
CA ARG A 85 7.02 16.31 -5.35
C ARG A 85 8.08 15.86 -6.35
N VAL A 86 8.97 16.75 -6.78
CA VAL A 86 10.07 16.44 -7.70
C VAL A 86 11.02 15.40 -7.09
N LEU A 87 11.36 15.54 -5.81
CA LEU A 87 12.23 14.60 -5.10
C LEU A 87 11.59 13.21 -4.98
N ALA A 88 10.29 13.13 -4.66
CA ALA A 88 9.54 11.89 -4.61
C ALA A 88 9.49 11.20 -5.99
N MET A 89 9.27 11.97 -7.06
CA MET A 89 9.30 11.44 -8.42
C MET A 89 10.69 10.94 -8.81
N ALA A 90 11.74 11.71 -8.53
CA ALA A 90 13.11 11.39 -8.95
C ALA A 90 13.74 10.22 -8.16
N ARG A 91 13.45 10.11 -6.86
CA ARG A 91 14.11 9.13 -5.97
C ARG A 91 13.24 7.91 -5.69
N LYS A 92 11.92 8.09 -5.57
CA LYS A 92 10.96 7.04 -5.16
C LYS A 92 10.04 6.58 -6.30
N ASN A 93 10.18 7.15 -7.51
CA ASN A 93 9.26 6.93 -8.64
C ASN A 93 7.79 7.09 -8.23
N ALA A 94 7.52 7.99 -7.28
CA ALA A 94 6.21 8.18 -6.70
C ALA A 94 5.69 9.59 -6.95
N VAL A 95 4.44 9.68 -7.36
CA VAL A 95 3.68 10.92 -7.42
C VAL A 95 3.18 11.23 -6.02
N LEU A 96 3.73 12.29 -5.44
CA LEU A 96 3.30 12.84 -4.17
C LEU A 96 2.45 14.09 -4.40
N THR A 97 1.29 14.14 -3.77
CA THR A 97 0.46 15.35 -3.70
C THR A 97 0.14 15.63 -2.25
N VAL A 98 0.46 16.83 -1.79
CA VAL A 98 0.22 17.26 -0.40
C VAL A 98 -0.62 18.53 -0.42
N SER A 99 -1.75 18.52 0.27
CA SER A 99 -2.55 19.72 0.54
C SER A 99 -2.53 20.02 2.03
N VAL A 100 -2.39 21.31 2.37
CA VAL A 100 -2.50 21.80 3.76
C VAL A 100 -3.59 22.85 3.74
N ASP A 101 -4.79 22.45 4.15
CA ASP A 101 -5.98 23.27 4.13
C ASP A 101 -6.32 23.72 5.55
N PRO A 102 -6.29 25.03 5.87
CA PRO A 102 -6.74 25.52 7.16
C PRO A 102 -8.26 25.32 7.27
N VAL A 103 -8.71 24.53 8.23
CA VAL A 103 -10.13 24.31 8.50
C VAL A 103 -10.59 25.43 9.42
N THR A 104 -10.98 26.56 8.82
CA THR A 104 -11.69 27.62 9.53
C THR A 104 -13.19 27.33 9.48
N LEU A 105 -13.66 26.44 10.36
CA LEU A 105 -15.09 26.31 10.61
C LEU A 105 -15.53 27.53 11.42
N ALA A 106 -16.56 28.24 10.95
CA ALA A 106 -17.03 29.52 11.51
C ALA A 106 -17.48 29.47 12.99
N ASP A 107 -17.54 28.28 13.60
CA ASP A 107 -17.99 28.01 14.97
C ASP A 107 -16.98 27.16 15.79
N ASP A 108 -15.77 26.91 15.29
CA ASP A 108 -14.79 26.08 16.01
C ASP A 108 -13.80 26.94 16.82
N PRO A 109 -13.74 26.81 18.17
CA PRO A 109 -12.79 27.53 19.00
C PRO A 109 -11.33 27.05 18.83
N PHE A 110 -11.11 25.93 18.14
CA PHE A 110 -9.80 25.40 17.82
C PHE A 110 -9.47 25.64 16.35
N ASN A 111 -8.32 26.27 16.09
CA ASN A 111 -7.84 26.46 14.73
C ASN A 111 -7.33 25.09 14.27
N GLU A 112 -8.09 24.36 13.45
CA GLU A 112 -7.70 23.03 12.95
C GLU A 112 -7.02 23.17 11.59
N SER A 113 -5.92 22.45 11.38
CA SER A 113 -5.27 22.32 10.09
C SER A 113 -5.43 20.91 9.56
N ARG A 114 -5.84 20.79 8.29
CA ARG A 114 -5.99 19.49 7.62
C ARG A 114 -4.86 19.29 6.64
N ILE A 115 -4.07 18.26 6.88
CA ILE A 115 -3.01 17.82 5.98
C ILE A 115 -3.53 16.60 5.24
N THR A 116 -3.56 16.67 3.91
CA THR A 116 -3.90 15.56 3.03
C THR A 116 -2.64 15.13 2.29
N ILE A 117 -2.29 13.84 2.37
CA ILE A 117 -1.14 13.26 1.68
C ILE A 117 -1.64 12.18 0.74
N HIS A 118 -1.35 12.33 -0.55
CA HIS A 118 -1.62 11.34 -1.58
C HIS A 118 -0.29 10.83 -2.14
N PHE A 119 -0.04 9.53 -2.04
CA PHE A 119 1.15 8.85 -2.54
C PHE A 119 0.75 7.79 -3.55
N ASN A 120 1.39 7.81 -4.73
CA ASN A 120 1.17 6.80 -5.75
C ASN A 120 2.47 6.47 -6.49
N ASN A 121 2.95 5.23 -6.42
CA ASN A 121 4.16 4.77 -7.11
C ASN A 121 3.88 3.84 -8.30
N GLY A 122 2.64 3.83 -8.81
CA GLY A 122 2.20 2.99 -9.92
C GLY A 122 1.77 1.57 -9.53
N VAL A 123 2.09 1.13 -8.32
CA VAL A 123 1.64 -0.17 -7.76
C VAL A 123 0.80 0.02 -6.50
N THR A 124 1.27 0.86 -5.58
CA THR A 124 0.59 1.18 -4.32
C THR A 124 0.03 2.59 -4.39
N GLU A 125 -1.24 2.73 -4.05
CA GLU A 125 -1.91 4.00 -3.78
C GLU A 125 -2.18 4.13 -2.27
N TYR A 126 -1.83 5.28 -1.70
CA TYR A 126 -1.98 5.55 -0.28
C TYR A 126 -2.46 6.98 -0.06
N ASP A 127 -3.58 7.10 0.67
CA ASP A 127 -4.17 8.36 1.07
C ASP A 127 -4.18 8.47 2.59
N GLU A 128 -3.65 9.58 3.12
CA GLU A 128 -3.70 9.91 4.54
C GLU A 128 -4.38 11.26 4.76
N PHE A 129 -5.28 11.27 5.75
CA PHE A 129 -5.88 12.49 6.29
C PHE A 129 -5.38 12.68 7.72
N HIS A 130 -4.60 13.73 7.94
CA HIS A 130 -4.15 14.12 9.27
C HIS A 130 -4.84 15.41 9.70
N LYS A 131 -5.39 15.40 10.93
CA LYS A 131 -5.92 16.59 11.58
C LYS A 131 -4.95 17.01 12.66
N GLU A 132 -4.52 18.26 12.62
CA GLU A 132 -3.65 18.85 13.64
C GLU A 132 -4.39 19.97 14.38
N TYR A 133 -4.33 19.93 15.71
CA TYR A 133 -4.93 20.90 16.61
C TYR A 133 -3.91 22.00 16.92
N ILE A 134 -4.23 23.26 16.62
CA ILE A 134 -3.37 24.39 16.96
C ILE A 134 -3.66 24.80 18.40
N GLU A 135 -2.71 24.56 19.31
CA GLU A 135 -2.71 25.21 20.63
C GLU A 135 -2.34 26.69 20.45
N LYS A 136 -3.15 27.59 21.03
CA LYS A 136 -2.97 29.05 21.01
C LYS A 136 -1.70 29.51 21.71
#